data_AF-A0A1E7GFI0-F1
#
_entry.id   AF-A0A1E7GFI0-F1
#
_cell.length_a   1.000
_cell.length_b   1.000
_cell.length_c   1.000
_cell.angle_alpha   90.00
_cell.angle_beta   90.00
_cell.angle_gamma   90.00
#
_symmetry.space_group_name_H-M   'P 1'
#
loop_
_entity.id
_entity.type
_entity.pdbx_description
1 polymer ?
#
loop_
_entity_poly.entity_id
_entity_poly.type
_entity_poly.pdbx_seq_one_letter_code
_entity_poly.pdbx_strand_id
1 'polypeptide(L)'
;MGTLSYLPVVAFSASRTSGKASLTVIFTENSTKSPTFRSWNFGDKSTSISKNPVNKYAKVGKYTVSLTVKNAAGSNTKTASNYITISKSVS
;
A
#
# COMPACT_ATOMS: atom_id res chain seq x y z
N MET A 1 -5.81 -29.21 -20.55
CA MET A 1 -4.54 -28.46 -20.42
C MET A 1 -4.64 -27.59 -19.17
N GLY A 2 -3.74 -27.74 -18.19
CA GLY A 2 -3.77 -26.97 -16.95
C GLY A 2 -3.12 -25.61 -17.14
N THR A 3 -3.76 -24.53 -16.67
CA THR A 3 -3.13 -23.21 -16.64
C THR A 3 -2.09 -23.18 -15.52
N LEU A 4 -0.85 -22.80 -15.83
CA LEU A 4 0.14 -22.52 -14.79
C LEU A 4 -0.33 -21.32 -13.97
N SER A 5 -0.53 -21.51 -12.67
CA SER A 5 -0.94 -20.47 -11.74
C SER A 5 0.28 -19.97 -10.96
N TYR A 6 0.50 -18.65 -10.95
CA TYR A 6 1.62 -18.01 -10.26
C TYR A 6 1.11 -17.14 -9.12
N LEU A 7 1.86 -17.08 -8.02
CA LEU A 7 1.61 -16.11 -6.96
C LEU A 7 1.58 -14.68 -7.53
N PRO A 8 0.76 -13.78 -6.93
CA PRO A 8 0.70 -12.40 -7.37
C PRO A 8 2.05 -11.70 -7.15
N VAL A 9 2.42 -10.83 -8.10
CA VAL A 9 3.61 -9.96 -7.96
C VAL A 9 3.13 -8.62 -7.44
N VAL A 10 3.42 -8.34 -6.16
CA VAL A 10 2.90 -7.15 -5.48
C VAL A 10 3.65 -5.89 -5.89
N ALA A 11 2.93 -4.89 -6.35
CA ALA A 11 3.47 -3.55 -6.60
C ALA A 11 2.45 -2.48 -6.20
N PHE A 12 2.94 -1.37 -5.66
CA PHE A 12 2.12 -0.22 -5.36
C PHE A 12 2.89 1.08 -5.46
N SER A 13 2.15 2.18 -5.59
CA SER A 13 2.65 3.55 -5.55
C SER A 13 1.80 4.42 -4.62
N ALA A 14 2.30 5.62 -4.33
CA ALA A 14 1.58 6.65 -3.57
C ALA A 14 1.68 7.99 -4.31
N SER A 15 0.65 8.82 -4.23
CA SER A 15 0.65 10.15 -4.87
C SER A 15 1.69 11.10 -4.27
N ARG A 16 2.03 10.92 -2.99
CA ARG A 16 3.09 11.60 -2.26
C ARG A 16 3.67 10.67 -1.21
N THR A 17 4.96 10.85 -0.92
CA THR A 17 5.68 10.10 0.12
C THR A 17 6.13 10.98 1.28
N SER A 18 5.91 12.30 1.20
CA SER A 18 6.21 13.22 2.30
C SER A 18 5.31 14.45 2.33
N GLY A 19 5.23 15.10 3.50
CA GLY A 19 4.45 16.33 3.68
C GLY A 19 4.23 16.71 5.14
N LYS A 20 3.41 17.74 5.39
CA LYS A 20 3.02 18.15 6.74
C LYS A 20 1.94 17.24 7.31
N ALA A 21 1.72 17.32 8.62
CA ALA A 21 0.58 16.68 9.29
C ALA A 21 -0.74 17.00 8.58
N SER A 22 -1.68 16.05 8.60
CA SER A 22 -2.89 16.03 7.75
C SER A 22 -2.63 15.81 6.26
N LEU A 23 -1.54 15.13 5.91
CA LEU A 23 -1.27 14.74 4.52
C LEU A 23 -2.27 13.67 4.06
N THR A 24 -3.03 14.01 3.03
CA THR A 24 -3.84 13.04 2.28
C THR A 24 -3.00 12.40 1.19
N VAL A 25 -2.93 11.07 1.20
CA VAL A 25 -2.19 10.26 0.22
C VAL A 25 -3.15 9.33 -0.48
N ILE A 26 -3.05 9.28 -1.81
CA ILE A 26 -3.77 8.32 -2.65
C ILE A 26 -2.80 7.19 -2.94
N PHE A 27 -3.16 5.96 -2.60
CA PHE A 27 -2.39 4.77 -2.94
C PHE A 27 -2.97 4.10 -4.17
N THR A 28 -2.11 3.44 -4.94
CA THR A 28 -2.51 2.69 -6.14
C THR A 28 -1.90 1.30 -6.09
N GLU A 29 -2.75 0.28 -6.25
CA GLU A 29 -2.35 -1.12 -6.40
C GLU A 29 -2.02 -1.41 -7.88
N ASN A 30 -0.75 -1.76 -8.14
CA ASN A 30 -0.18 -2.01 -9.48
C ASN A 30 0.30 -3.47 -9.63
N SER A 31 -0.24 -4.40 -8.84
CA SER A 31 0.21 -5.79 -8.82
C SER A 31 -0.21 -6.52 -10.09
N THR A 32 0.58 -7.53 -10.46
CA THR A 32 0.33 -8.35 -11.65
C THR A 32 -0.05 -9.78 -11.28
N LYS A 33 -0.34 -10.60 -12.29
CA LYS A 33 -0.86 -11.99 -12.14
C LYS A 33 -2.26 -12.04 -11.49
N SER A 34 -3.13 -11.12 -11.89
CA SER A 34 -4.57 -11.12 -11.61
C SER A 34 -4.95 -11.24 -10.13
N PRO A 35 -4.56 -10.27 -9.28
CA PRO A 35 -4.97 -10.23 -7.89
C PRO A 35 -6.50 -10.09 -7.77
N THR A 36 -7.14 -10.98 -7.04
CA THR A 36 -8.59 -10.95 -6.77
C THR A 36 -8.90 -10.29 -5.43
N PHE A 37 -7.94 -10.26 -4.52
CA PHE A 37 -8.05 -9.60 -3.22
C PHE A 37 -6.80 -8.78 -2.90
N ARG A 38 -6.99 -7.75 -2.09
CA ARG A 38 -5.95 -6.84 -1.61
C ARG A 38 -6.25 -6.37 -0.19
N SER A 39 -5.22 -6.20 0.62
CA SER A 39 -5.31 -5.66 1.98
C SER A 39 -4.12 -4.75 2.23
N TRP A 40 -4.43 -3.50 2.54
CA TRP A 40 -3.49 -2.45 2.88
C TRP A 40 -3.36 -2.30 4.39
N ASN A 41 -2.14 -2.08 4.85
CA ASN A 41 -1.84 -1.52 6.15
C ASN A 41 -0.96 -0.29 5.92
N PHE A 42 -1.41 0.86 6.40
CA PHE A 42 -0.75 2.14 6.15
C PHE A 42 0.29 2.51 7.22
N GLY A 43 0.44 1.69 8.26
CA GLY A 43 1.40 1.91 9.35
C GLY A 43 0.93 2.89 10.42
N ASP A 44 -0.27 3.47 10.27
CA ASP A 44 -0.91 4.40 11.21
C ASP A 44 -2.14 3.79 11.94
N LYS A 45 -2.25 2.45 11.88
CA LYS A 45 -3.39 1.62 12.33
C LYS A 45 -4.60 1.59 11.39
N SER A 46 -4.63 2.40 10.34
CA SER A 46 -5.68 2.30 9.31
C SER A 46 -5.36 1.21 8.28
N THR A 47 -6.42 0.64 7.70
CA THR A 47 -6.34 -0.42 6.69
C THR A 47 -7.36 -0.20 5.58
N SER A 48 -7.21 -0.89 4.45
CA SER A 48 -8.20 -0.87 3.37
C SER A 48 -8.16 -2.13 2.52
N ILE A 49 -9.26 -2.44 1.83
CA ILE A 49 -9.36 -3.47 0.79
C ILE A 49 -9.63 -2.88 -0.61
N SER A 50 -9.70 -1.55 -0.71
CA SER A 50 -9.87 -0.86 -1.99
C SER A 50 -8.62 -0.99 -2.86
N LYS A 51 -8.80 -0.95 -4.18
CA LYS A 51 -7.69 -0.94 -5.14
C LYS A 51 -6.91 0.37 -5.09
N ASN A 52 -7.63 1.50 -4.91
CA ASN A 52 -7.06 2.83 -4.85
C ASN A 52 -7.54 3.57 -3.59
N PRO A 53 -7.08 3.18 -2.39
CA PRO A 53 -7.54 3.80 -1.16
C PRO A 53 -6.94 5.19 -0.97
N VAL A 54 -7.69 6.05 -0.30
CA VAL A 54 -7.22 7.33 0.22
C VAL A 54 -6.95 7.16 1.70
N ASN A 55 -5.75 7.52 2.18
CA ASN A 55 -5.44 7.57 3.60
C ASN A 55 -4.97 8.97 4.02
N LYS A 56 -5.32 9.39 5.25
CA LYS A 56 -4.94 10.68 5.82
C LYS A 56 -4.03 10.48 7.03
N TYR A 57 -2.77 10.87 6.90
CA TYR A 57 -1.80 10.82 8.00
C TYR A 57 -1.87 12.08 8.85
N ALA A 58 -2.48 11.97 10.02
CA ALA A 58 -2.71 13.11 10.92
C ALA A 58 -1.51 13.48 11.80
N LYS A 59 -0.60 12.54 12.07
CA LYS A 59 0.51 12.71 13.02
C LYS A 59 1.85 12.75 12.33
N VAL A 60 2.81 13.45 12.93
CA VAL A 60 4.22 13.42 12.51
C VAL A 60 4.78 12.04 12.77
N GLY A 61 5.59 11.53 11.84
CA GLY A 61 6.18 10.21 11.93
C GLY A 61 6.62 9.66 10.58
N LYS A 62 7.26 8.50 10.63
CA LYS A 62 7.58 7.70 9.45
C LYS A 62 6.71 6.45 9.49
N TYR A 63 6.01 6.18 8.39
CA TYR A 63 5.02 5.12 8.31
C TYR A 63 5.49 4.05 7.34
N THR A 64 5.50 2.81 7.82
CA THR A 64 5.75 1.62 7.00
C THR A 64 4.44 1.16 6.39
N VAL A 65 4.38 1.10 5.05
CA VAL A 65 3.19 0.70 4.31
C VAL A 65 3.38 -0.71 3.80
N SER A 66 2.38 -1.57 3.98
CA SER A 66 2.37 -2.91 3.39
C SER A 66 1.09 -3.17 2.60
N LEU A 67 1.24 -3.88 1.48
CA LEU A 67 0.15 -4.38 0.67
C LEU A 67 0.26 -5.90 0.58
N THR A 68 -0.80 -6.60 0.97
CA THR A 68 -0.97 -8.03 0.71
C THR A 68 -1.96 -8.20 -0.42
N VAL A 69 -1.62 -8.99 -1.44
CA VAL A 69 -2.53 -9.35 -2.53
C VAL A 69 -2.66 -10.86 -2.64
N LYS A 70 -3.82 -11.32 -3.08
CA LYS A 70 -4.15 -12.74 -3.23
C LYS A 70 -4.81 -13.00 -4.59
N ASN A 71 -4.50 -14.15 -5.17
CA ASN A 71 -5.19 -14.74 -6.31
C ASN A 71 -5.45 -16.24 -6.03
N ALA A 72 -5.88 -17.01 -7.04
CA ALA A 72 -6.13 -18.45 -6.91
C ALA A 72 -4.87 -19.28 -6.59
N ALA A 73 -3.68 -18.80 -6.94
CA ALA A 73 -2.41 -19.48 -6.66
C ALA A 73 -1.93 -19.27 -5.23
N GLY A 74 -2.39 -18.22 -4.54
CA GLY A 74 -2.02 -17.89 -3.17
C GLY A 74 -1.89 -16.39 -2.94
N SER A 75 -1.13 -16.01 -1.91
CA SER A 75 -0.93 -14.62 -1.50
C SER A 75 0.54 -14.24 -1.45
N ASN A 76 0.79 -12.94 -1.65
CA ASN A 76 2.10 -12.34 -1.49
C ASN A 76 1.96 -10.95 -0.85
N THR A 77 3.00 -10.50 -0.16
CA THR A 77 3.02 -9.24 0.58
C THR A 77 4.27 -8.45 0.24
N LYS A 78 4.11 -7.15 0.01
CA LYS A 78 5.24 -6.21 -0.09
C LYS A 78 5.12 -5.16 1.01
N THR A 79 6.23 -4.92 1.70
CA THR A 79 6.37 -3.92 2.75
C THR A 79 7.39 -2.88 2.33
N ALA A 80 7.03 -1.60 2.41
CA ALA A 80 7.90 -0.46 2.18
C ALA A 80 8.11 0.28 3.50
N SER A 81 9.32 0.13 4.06
CA SER A 81 9.72 0.75 5.33
C SER A 81 9.86 2.26 5.20
N ASN A 82 9.34 3.03 6.18
CA ASN A 82 9.41 4.50 6.20
C ASN A 82 8.91 5.17 4.90
N TYR A 83 7.95 4.55 4.22
CA TYR A 83 7.51 4.96 2.88
C TYR A 83 6.79 6.31 2.86
N ILE A 84 6.06 6.64 3.93
CA ILE A 84 5.45 7.97 4.10
C ILE A 84 6.13 8.68 5.26
N THR A 85 6.59 9.90 5.04
CA THR A 85 7.24 10.74 6.05
C THR A 85 6.43 12.01 6.30
N ILE A 86 5.91 12.16 7.50
CA ILE A 86 5.17 13.34 7.93
C ILE A 86 6.02 14.16 8.87
N SER A 87 6.21 15.44 8.57
CA SER A 87 7.02 16.39 9.33
C SER A 87 6.19 17.58 9.83
N LYS A 88 6.72 18.32 10.82
CA LYS A 88 6.08 19.57 11.31
C LYS A 88 6.17 20.71 10.28
N SER A 89 7.25 20.72 9.49
CA SER A 89 7.44 21.62 8.36
C SER A 89 7.84 20.81 7.13
N VAL A 90 7.42 21.23 5.93
CA VAL A 90 8.08 20.75 4.71
C VAL A 90 9.44 21.42 4.72
N SER A 91 10.51 20.63 4.64
CA SER A 91 11.86 21.12 4.43
C SER A 91 12.04 21.56 2.98
#